data_AF-A0A1R1SCT2-F1
#
_entry.id   AF-A0A1R1SCT2-F1
#
_cell.length_a   1.000
_cell.length_b   1.000
_cell.length_c   1.000
_cell.angle_alpha   90.00
_cell.angle_beta   90.00
_cell.angle_gamma   90.00
#
_symmetry.space_group_name_H-M   'P 1'
#
loop_
_entity.id
_entity.type
_entity.pdbx_description
1 polymer ?
#
loop_
_entity_poly.entity_id
_entity_poly.type
_entity_poly.pdbx_seq_one_letter_code
_entity_poly.pdbx_strand_id
1 'polypeptide(L)'
;PEDLAVERLNAAAARAPGAPRLEWPEGGAPLVRAARPQGSTDTDRLVAALARDAIAFLAGPDRERLRACPAPRCVRYFVKDHPRQEWCKPSCGNRARVARHHRRHRAR
;
A
#
# COMPACT_ATOMS: atom_id res chain seq x y z
N PRO A 1 -8.53 3.87 16.79
CA PRO A 1 -9.31 4.98 16.20
C PRO A 1 -8.70 5.39 14.86
N GLU A 2 -9.50 5.89 13.92
CA GLU A 2 -9.02 6.29 12.59
C GLU A 2 -8.03 7.46 12.67
N ASP A 3 -8.30 8.45 13.52
CA ASP A 3 -7.43 9.62 13.74
C ASP A 3 -6.02 9.21 14.16
N LEU A 4 -5.91 8.27 15.12
CA LEU A 4 -4.62 7.75 15.55
C LEU A 4 -3.86 7.04 14.41
N ALA A 5 -4.56 6.42 13.47
CA ALA A 5 -3.92 5.79 12.31
C ALA A 5 -3.37 6.86 11.35
N VAL A 6 -4.13 7.93 11.11
CA VAL A 6 -3.70 9.08 10.30
C VAL A 6 -2.50 9.76 10.93
N GLU A 7 -2.54 10.04 12.24
CA GLU A 7 -1.42 10.61 12.98
C GLU A 7 -0.15 9.76 12.88
N ARG A 8 -0.26 8.44 13.09
CA ARG A 8 0.87 7.51 12.96
C ARG A 8 1.46 7.50 11.56
N LEU A 9 0.61 7.54 10.53
CA LEU A 9 1.06 7.56 9.14
C LEU A 9 1.81 8.86 8.82
N ASN A 10 1.24 10.00 9.24
CA ASN A 10 1.87 11.31 9.05
C ASN A 10 3.19 11.43 9.83
N ALA A 11 3.23 10.98 11.08
CA ALA A 11 4.44 10.94 11.87
C ALA A 11 5.52 10.05 11.23
N ALA A 12 5.14 8.88 10.70
CA ALA A 12 6.04 7.98 9.99
C ALA A 12 6.63 8.63 8.73
N ALA A 13 5.80 9.32 7.93
CA ALA A 13 6.23 10.04 6.73
C ALA A 13 7.22 11.18 7.04
N ALA A 14 7.12 11.76 8.24
CA ALA A 14 7.97 12.85 8.71
C ALA A 14 9.30 12.40 9.35
N ARG A 15 9.54 11.10 9.58
CA ARG A 15 10.77 10.60 10.27
C ARG A 15 12.08 10.93 9.56
N ALA A 16 12.03 11.17 8.26
CA ALA A 16 13.19 11.45 7.43
C ALA A 16 12.83 12.52 6.38
N PRO A 17 12.76 13.81 6.80
CA PRO A 17 12.38 14.90 5.92
C PRO A 17 13.53 15.19 4.96
N GLY A 18 13.35 14.85 3.68
CA GLY A 18 14.31 15.18 2.62
C GLY A 18 13.83 16.40 1.84
N ALA A 19 14.69 17.38 1.63
CA ALA A 19 14.40 18.48 0.70
C ALA A 19 14.40 17.95 -0.75
N PRO A 20 13.55 18.48 -1.64
CA PRO A 20 13.67 18.18 -3.06
C PRO A 20 15.05 18.66 -3.56
N ARG A 21 15.71 17.80 -4.32
CA ARG A 21 17.00 18.04 -4.96
C ARG A 21 16.83 17.88 -6.46
N LEU A 22 17.13 18.94 -7.20
CA LEU A 22 17.20 18.89 -8.65
C LEU A 22 18.52 18.21 -9.05
N GLU A 23 18.40 17.15 -9.84
CA GLU A 23 19.53 16.48 -10.48
C GLU A 23 19.40 16.64 -11.98
N TRP A 24 20.48 17.10 -12.62
CA TRP A 24 20.52 17.33 -14.06
C TRP A 24 21.64 16.48 -14.66
N PRO A 25 21.34 15.24 -15.10
CA PRO A 25 22.34 14.40 -15.73
C PRO A 25 22.74 14.95 -17.10
N GLU A 26 24.00 14.77 -17.47
CA GLU A 26 24.51 15.17 -18.78
C GLU A 26 23.77 14.41 -19.89
N GLY A 27 23.26 15.14 -20.87
CA GLY A 27 22.47 14.58 -21.98
C GLY A 27 21.07 14.07 -21.59
N GLY A 28 20.58 14.35 -20.37
CA GLY A 28 19.28 13.88 -19.89
C GLY A 28 18.31 14.97 -19.44
N ALA A 29 17.07 14.56 -19.17
CA ALA A 29 16.05 15.43 -18.60
C ALA A 29 16.30 15.69 -17.10
N PRO A 30 15.87 16.84 -16.56
CA PRO A 30 15.95 17.11 -15.13
C PRO A 30 15.12 16.11 -14.33
N LEU A 31 15.66 15.68 -13.19
CA LEU A 31 15.05 14.75 -12.26
C LEU A 31 14.92 15.40 -10.89
N VAL A 32 13.79 15.18 -10.20
CA VAL A 32 13.65 15.55 -8.80
C VAL A 32 13.91 14.32 -7.94
N ARG A 33 14.88 14.41 -7.03
CA ARG A 33 15.14 13.39 -6.01
C ARG A 33 14.89 13.97 -4.62
N ALA A 34 14.55 13.12 -3.66
CA ALA A 34 14.63 13.52 -2.26
C ALA A 34 16.11 13.50 -1.83
N ALA A 35 16.63 14.63 -1.35
CA ALA A 35 17.92 14.66 -0.69
C ALA A 35 17.93 13.68 0.48
N ARG A 36 19.05 12.99 0.70
CA ARG A 36 19.20 12.08 1.85
C ARG A 36 19.22 12.91 3.13
N PRO A 37 18.23 12.78 4.03
CA PRO A 37 18.23 13.53 5.28
C PRO A 37 19.44 13.15 6.14
N GLN A 38 20.19 14.16 6.59
CA GLN A 38 21.27 13.98 7.56
C GLN A 38 20.67 13.59 8.91
N GLY A 39 21.38 12.75 9.68
CA GLY A 39 20.94 12.31 11.02
C GLY A 39 19.82 11.26 11.04
N SER A 40 19.39 10.73 9.89
CA SER A 40 18.36 9.66 9.81
C SER A 40 18.97 8.28 9.57
N THR A 41 18.47 7.28 10.31
CA THR A 41 18.86 5.88 10.08
C THR A 41 18.33 5.37 8.74
N ASP A 42 18.89 4.27 8.21
CA ASP A 42 18.35 3.61 7.01
C ASP A 42 16.89 3.16 7.24
N THR A 43 16.58 2.69 8.46
CA THR A 43 15.23 2.30 8.86
C THR A 43 14.26 3.48 8.85
N ASP A 44 14.64 4.64 9.40
CA ASP A 44 13.79 5.84 9.36
C ASP A 44 13.48 6.27 7.94
N ARG A 45 14.49 6.20 7.06
CA ARG A 45 14.33 6.51 5.63
C ARG A 45 13.38 5.55 4.92
N LEU A 46 13.50 4.25 5.17
CA LEU A 46 12.60 3.24 4.61
C LEU A 46 11.15 3.45 5.10
N VAL A 47 10.96 3.68 6.40
CA VAL A 47 9.64 3.92 6.99
C VAL A 47 9.01 5.20 6.41
N ALA A 48 9.78 6.29 6.33
CA ALA A 48 9.28 7.54 5.77
C ALA A 48 8.93 7.41 4.28
N ALA A 49 9.73 6.68 3.49
CA ALA A 49 9.43 6.43 2.09
C ALA A 49 8.11 5.66 1.94
N LEU A 50 7.95 4.52 2.63
CA LEU A 50 6.73 3.72 2.59
C LEU A 50 5.49 4.51 3.06
N ALA A 51 5.63 5.33 4.09
CA ALA A 51 4.54 6.16 4.58
C ALA A 51 4.14 7.25 3.58
N ARG A 52 5.11 7.91 2.93
CA ARG A 52 4.84 8.88 1.85
C ARG A 52 4.16 8.23 0.64
N ASP A 53 4.62 7.05 0.23
CA ASP A 53 4.01 6.29 -0.87
C ASP A 53 2.57 5.88 -0.52
N ALA A 54 2.33 5.45 0.72
CA ALA A 54 0.97 5.14 1.18
C ALA A 54 0.06 6.38 1.21
N ILE A 55 0.56 7.53 1.66
CA ILE A 55 -0.18 8.80 1.61
C ILE A 55 -0.51 9.16 0.16
N ALA A 56 0.48 9.11 -0.75
CA ALA A 56 0.28 9.41 -2.16
C ALA A 56 -0.74 8.45 -2.81
N PHE A 57 -0.67 7.16 -2.49
CA PHE A 57 -1.63 6.17 -2.96
C PHE A 57 -3.05 6.46 -2.45
N LEU A 58 -3.20 6.75 -1.14
CA LEU A 58 -4.49 7.04 -0.52
C LEU A 58 -5.09 8.38 -0.99
N ALA A 59 -4.26 9.37 -1.32
CA ALA A 59 -4.71 10.63 -1.89
C ALA A 59 -4.90 10.57 -3.42
N GLY A 60 -4.45 9.49 -4.06
CA GLY A 60 -4.43 9.32 -5.51
C GLY A 60 -5.67 8.63 -6.08
N PRO A 61 -5.77 8.56 -7.42
CA PRO A 61 -6.90 7.96 -8.12
C PRO A 61 -7.04 6.45 -7.86
N ASP A 62 -5.93 5.77 -7.56
CA ASP A 62 -5.94 4.33 -7.27
C ASP A 62 -6.62 3.96 -5.95
N ARG A 63 -6.87 4.94 -5.06
CA ARG A 63 -7.63 4.72 -3.83
C ARG A 63 -8.97 4.04 -4.13
N GLU A 64 -9.66 4.46 -5.19
CA GLU A 64 -10.97 3.93 -5.56
C GLU A 64 -10.93 2.49 -6.05
N ARG A 65 -9.74 1.96 -6.33
CA ARG A 65 -9.49 0.58 -6.77
C ARG A 65 -9.04 -0.32 -5.60
N LEU A 66 -8.73 0.24 -4.43
CA LEU A 66 -8.37 -0.52 -3.24
C LEU A 66 -9.55 -1.36 -2.73
N ARG A 67 -9.36 -2.66 -2.54
CA ARG A 67 -10.39 -3.58 -2.03
C ARG A 67 -9.82 -4.47 -0.95
N ALA A 68 -10.62 -4.72 0.09
CA ALA A 68 -10.36 -5.81 1.03
C ALA A 68 -10.66 -7.15 0.34
N CYS A 69 -9.80 -8.16 0.54
CA CYS A 69 -10.02 -9.48 -0.04
C CYS A 69 -11.19 -10.19 0.65
N PRO A 70 -12.26 -10.62 -0.06
CA PRO A 70 -13.44 -11.23 0.55
C PRO A 70 -13.25 -12.70 0.93
N ALA A 71 -12.06 -13.27 0.69
CA ALA A 71 -11.82 -14.67 0.98
C ALA A 71 -11.75 -14.94 2.49
N PRO A 72 -12.29 -16.08 2.99
CA PRO A 72 -12.27 -16.40 4.40
C PRO A 72 -10.87 -16.32 5.00
N ARG A 73 -10.78 -15.65 6.15
CA ARG A 73 -9.55 -15.40 6.94
C ARG A 73 -8.46 -14.62 6.19
N CYS A 74 -8.79 -13.93 5.09
CA CYS A 74 -7.85 -13.04 4.42
C CYS A 74 -7.88 -11.65 5.07
N VAL A 75 -6.71 -11.12 5.44
CA VAL A 75 -6.56 -9.77 6.00
C VAL A 75 -5.89 -8.80 5.03
N ARG A 76 -5.72 -9.21 3.77
CA ARG A 76 -4.99 -8.42 2.76
C ARG A 76 -5.92 -7.51 1.98
N TYR A 77 -5.39 -6.35 1.63
CA TYR A 77 -5.93 -5.48 0.59
C TYR A 77 -5.28 -5.78 -0.76
N PHE A 78 -5.93 -5.38 -1.84
CA PHE A 78 -5.37 -5.41 -3.19
C PHE A 78 -5.93 -4.25 -4.02
N VAL A 79 -5.19 -3.84 -5.04
CA VAL A 79 -5.68 -2.91 -6.07
C VAL A 79 -6.36 -3.74 -7.15
N LYS A 80 -7.62 -3.44 -7.43
CA LYS A 80 -8.40 -4.16 -8.44
C LYS A 80 -8.04 -3.62 -9.82
N ASP A 81 -6.98 -4.18 -10.41
CA ASP A 81 -6.49 -3.74 -11.72
C ASP A 81 -7.36 -4.22 -12.88
N HIS A 82 -8.03 -5.36 -12.70
CA HIS A 82 -8.89 -5.97 -13.71
C HIS A 82 -10.33 -6.11 -13.19
N PRO A 83 -11.39 -5.77 -13.98
CA PRO A 83 -12.79 -5.84 -13.54
C PRO A 83 -13.24 -7.20 -12.98
N ARG A 84 -12.72 -8.30 -13.54
CA ARG A 84 -12.95 -9.68 -13.09
C ARG A 84 -12.12 -10.13 -11.87
N GLN A 85 -11.22 -9.32 -11.35
CA GLN A 85 -10.42 -9.70 -10.17
C GLN A 85 -11.26 -9.54 -8.90
N GLU A 86 -11.64 -10.66 -8.29
CA GLU A 86 -12.43 -10.68 -7.05
C GLU A 86 -11.58 -10.90 -5.79
N TRP A 87 -10.36 -11.44 -5.95
CA TRP A 87 -9.51 -11.84 -4.83
C TRP A 87 -8.08 -11.31 -4.99
N CYS A 88 -7.38 -11.11 -3.87
CA CYS A 88 -6.01 -10.61 -3.89
C CYS A 88 -5.01 -11.57 -4.55
N LYS A 89 -5.30 -12.88 -4.56
CA LYS A 89 -4.48 -13.95 -5.17
C LYS A 89 -5.38 -15.15 -5.55
N PRO A 90 -5.00 -16.00 -6.53
CA PRO A 90 -5.79 -17.18 -6.93
C PRO A 90 -6.15 -18.13 -5.78
N SER A 91 -5.22 -18.36 -4.84
CA SER A 91 -5.46 -19.22 -3.66
C SER A 91 -6.58 -18.72 -2.75
N CYS A 92 -6.88 -17.42 -2.75
CA CYS A 92 -8.00 -16.86 -2.01
C CYS A 92 -9.35 -17.25 -2.64
N GLY A 93 -9.42 -17.29 -3.98
CA GLY A 93 -10.58 -17.82 -4.68
C GLY A 93 -10.82 -19.30 -4.39
N ASN A 94 -9.76 -20.11 -4.30
CA ASN A 94 -9.86 -21.52 -3.91
C ASN A 94 -10.42 -21.67 -2.49
N ARG A 95 -9.89 -20.94 -1.51
CA ARG A 95 -10.42 -20.97 -0.13
C ARG A 95 -11.89 -20.57 -0.08
N ALA A 96 -12.28 -19.54 -0.83
CA ALA A 96 -13.68 -19.11 -0.88
C ALA A 96 -14.60 -20.21 -1.43
N ARG A 97 -14.18 -20.91 -2.49
CA ARG A 97 -14.91 -22.06 -3.06
C ARG A 97 -15.04 -23.21 -2.06
N VAL A 98 -13.94 -23.60 -1.42
CA VAL A 98 -13.92 -24.68 -0.41
C VAL A 98 -14.82 -24.34 0.78
N ALA A 99 -14.75 -23.12 1.29
CA ALA A 99 -15.61 -22.69 2.40
C ALA A 99 -17.09 -22.73 2.05
N ARG A 100 -17.48 -22.33 0.82
CA ARG A 100 -18.87 -22.46 0.37
C ARG A 100 -19.31 -23.93 0.29
N HIS A 101 -18.44 -24.82 -0.20
CA HIS A 101 -18.73 -26.25 -0.26
C HIS A 101 -18.99 -26.81 1.15
N HIS A 102 -18.09 -26.58 2.11
CA HIS A 102 -18.29 -27.04 3.49
C HIS A 102 -19.57 -26.50 4.13
N ARG A 103 -19.93 -25.23 3.90
CA ARG A 103 -21.21 -24.67 4.41
C ARG A 103 -22.43 -25.39 3.85
N ARG A 104 -22.42 -25.74 2.56
CA ARG A 104 -23.52 -26.49 1.93
C ARG A 104 -23.65 -27.91 2.47
N HIS A 105 -22.53 -28.55 2.80
CA HIS A 105 -22.53 -29.91 3.34
C HIS A 105 -22.85 -29.98 4.84
N ARG A 106 -22.61 -28.91 5.59
CA ARG A 106 -22.99 -28.80 7.02
C ARG A 106 -24.42 -28.35 7.25
N ALA A 107 -25.07 -27.77 6.25
CA ALA A 107 -26.47 -27.34 6.30
C ALA A 107 -27.45 -28.40 5.76
N ARG A 108 -26.94 -29.61 5.49
CA ARG A 108 -27.70 -30.82 5.19
C ARG A 108 -27.55 -31.76 6.37
#